data_AF-A0A842MX67-F1
#
_entry.id   AF-A0A842MX67-F1
#
_cell.length_a   1.000
_cell.length_b   1.000
_cell.length_c   1.000
_cell.angle_alpha   90.00
_cell.angle_beta   90.00
_cell.angle_gamma   90.00
#
_symmetry.space_group_name_H-M   'P 1'
#
loop_
_entity.id
_entity.type
_entity.pdbx_description
1 polymer ?
#
loop_
_entity_poly.entity_id
_entity_poly.type
_entity_poly.pdbx_seq_one_letter_code
_entity_poly.pdbx_strand_id
1 'polypeptide(L)'
;MRRARKAQLSTNNLVLLAVAAVVIIAGIWWWTSANSQTPEPGPSPYPSEPPEYELVTYTGFGFSFEHPEGLVFAARGLMGGLDHARPYQGDLQSLDSEDIPLIMGVIWLQSESAPDLEDVLDTVFGSAQDSGLQLEERRPIQTGTKDDGEMLYQTFEASSGGTPLLGAISTWYDEEAGRVYQPYVVSVPEIYGEEDIISLLLETVDSFEHVGVEAATELEAYWPTDGWRVADPEAVGIDPTKLDDMIEAVNSRGIGADSLMVIRHGYIVSDAYFTPYNPWENHIVYSCTKSVVSTLIGIAIDEGYIDADLDQRLLDLFPDRTARNPSAWKSDITLRDLLMMSGGFDARDSYLYDWDWLDRLHDTDDAIQYMLDLEMAYEPGSRFEYTNGVSHLLSCIISDATGMSALEFAEEQLFEPLGITGAAWTADSQGHNWGYSSLYLTPRDMAKFGFLFLNGGEWDGEQVVPRYWVEEATAEQISAGTLLDGYGYQWWTSPEGYYSAIGYKGQFIHVVPELDLIMVTTGRVPEAFDRIQALLEEFVIPSVID
;
A
#
# COMPACT_ATOMS: atom_id res chain seq x y z
N MET A 1 12.57 -51.55 25.38
CA MET A 1 12.39 -51.23 23.96
C MET A 1 10.92 -50.90 23.69
N ARG A 2 10.53 -49.64 23.88
CA ARG A 2 9.31 -49.07 23.29
C ARG A 2 9.80 -47.92 22.41
N ARG A 3 9.71 -48.11 21.10
CA ARG A 3 10.04 -47.08 20.11
C ARG A 3 9.04 -45.94 20.29
N ALA A 4 9.55 -44.73 20.53
CA ALA A 4 8.80 -43.50 20.40
C ALA A 4 8.25 -43.42 18.97
N ARG A 5 6.92 -43.29 18.84
CA ARG A 5 6.33 -42.70 17.65
C ARG A 5 6.69 -41.22 17.74
N LYS A 6 7.66 -40.76 16.93
CA LYS A 6 7.66 -39.35 16.51
C LYS A 6 6.30 -39.14 15.85
N ALA A 7 5.46 -38.29 16.42
CA ALA A 7 4.29 -37.81 15.71
C ALA A 7 4.80 -37.19 14.41
N GLN A 8 4.26 -37.67 13.29
CA GLN A 8 4.57 -37.08 12.00
C GLN A 8 3.79 -35.77 12.00
N LEU A 9 4.48 -34.64 12.17
CA LEU A 9 3.89 -33.30 12.08
C LEU A 9 3.05 -33.24 10.80
N SER A 10 1.82 -32.74 10.91
CA SER A 10 0.99 -32.51 9.73
C SER A 10 1.69 -31.49 8.82
N THR A 11 1.41 -31.50 7.51
CA THR A 11 1.94 -30.49 6.59
C THR A 11 1.62 -29.07 7.07
N ASN A 12 0.44 -28.88 7.69
CA ASN A 12 0.02 -27.60 8.28
C ASN A 12 0.90 -27.19 9.47
N ASN A 13 1.28 -28.13 10.35
CA ASN A 13 2.17 -27.83 11.48
C ASN A 13 3.59 -27.49 10.98
N LEU A 14 4.09 -28.14 9.92
CA LEU A 14 5.41 -27.83 9.34
C LEU A 14 5.45 -26.45 8.68
N VAL A 15 4.39 -26.06 7.98
CA VAL A 15 4.23 -24.70 7.41
C VAL A 15 4.17 -23.68 8.53
N LEU A 16 3.34 -23.92 9.54
CA LEU A 16 3.15 -23.01 10.67
C LEU A 16 4.43 -22.73 11.44
N LEU A 17 5.21 -23.78 11.66
CA LEU A 17 6.50 -23.71 12.31
C LEU A 17 7.56 -22.96 11.45
N ALA A 18 7.52 -23.09 10.12
CA ALA A 18 8.43 -22.39 9.21
C ALA A 18 8.11 -20.88 9.07
N VAL A 19 6.83 -20.51 9.19
CA VAL A 19 6.36 -19.12 9.13
C VAL A 19 6.84 -18.31 10.33
N ALA A 20 6.62 -18.83 11.53
CA ALA A 20 7.04 -18.16 12.77
C ALA A 20 8.54 -17.82 12.75
N ALA A 21 9.31 -18.67 12.08
CA ALA A 21 10.73 -18.51 11.88
C ALA A 21 11.11 -17.25 11.13
N VAL A 22 10.62 -17.13 9.89
CA VAL A 22 11.02 -16.06 8.97
C VAL A 22 10.66 -14.68 9.51
N VAL A 23 9.54 -14.58 10.21
CA VAL A 23 9.04 -13.35 10.82
C VAL A 23 9.95 -12.86 11.95
N ILE A 24 10.25 -13.76 12.90
CA ILE A 24 11.10 -13.44 14.05
C ILE A 24 12.52 -13.11 13.56
N ILE A 25 13.02 -13.85 12.57
CA ILE A 25 14.32 -13.60 11.93
C ILE A 25 14.39 -12.21 11.31
N ALA A 26 13.42 -11.85 10.48
CA ALA A 26 13.47 -10.59 9.75
C ALA A 26 13.29 -9.37 10.68
N GLY A 27 12.49 -9.50 11.74
CA GLY A 27 12.38 -8.47 12.78
C GLY A 27 13.71 -8.20 13.45
N ILE A 28 14.33 -9.27 13.94
CA ILE A 28 15.60 -9.20 14.64
C ILE A 28 16.74 -8.73 13.72
N TRP A 29 16.81 -9.23 12.48
CA TRP A 29 17.85 -8.84 11.53
C TRP A 29 17.73 -7.37 11.15
N TRP A 30 16.52 -6.87 10.89
CA TRP A 30 16.30 -5.47 10.58
C TRP A 30 16.66 -4.57 11.78
N TRP A 31 16.21 -4.92 12.98
CA TRP A 31 16.50 -4.16 14.20
C TRP A 31 18.00 -4.12 14.50
N THR A 32 18.71 -5.24 14.40
CA THR A 32 20.17 -5.29 14.60
C THR A 32 20.94 -4.59 13.49
N SER A 33 20.44 -4.59 12.25
CA SER A 33 21.06 -3.89 11.12
C SER A 33 20.88 -2.37 11.22
N ALA A 34 19.69 -1.90 11.62
CA ALA A 34 19.40 -0.49 11.86
C ALA A 34 20.27 0.07 13.00
N ASN A 35 20.51 -0.73 14.04
CA ASN A 35 21.30 -0.38 15.21
C ASN A 35 22.78 -0.79 15.14
N SER A 36 23.28 -1.17 13.95
CA SER A 36 24.65 -1.68 13.73
C SER A 36 25.78 -0.63 13.77
N GLN A 37 25.46 0.65 14.00
CA GLN A 37 26.49 1.61 14.42
C GLN A 37 26.89 1.29 15.86
N THR A 38 27.87 0.41 16.02
CA THR A 38 28.49 0.08 17.31
C THR A 38 28.77 1.36 18.08
N PRO A 39 28.08 1.61 19.22
CA PRO A 39 28.59 2.55 20.19
C PRO A 39 29.95 2.01 20.64
N GLU A 40 30.98 2.86 20.72
CA GLU A 40 32.13 2.53 21.56
C GLU A 40 31.61 2.07 22.93
N PRO A 41 32.35 1.21 23.67
CA PRO A 41 31.92 0.70 24.98
C PRO A 41 31.88 1.83 26.02
N GLY A 42 30.87 2.69 25.91
CA GLY A 42 30.41 3.66 26.87
C GLY A 42 29.27 3.06 27.70
N PRO A 43 28.84 3.76 28.77
CA PRO A 43 27.65 3.36 29.50
C PRO A 43 26.46 3.24 28.53
N SER A 44 25.63 2.21 28.72
CA SER A 44 24.41 1.99 27.93
C SER A 44 23.66 3.33 27.77
N PRO A 45 23.30 3.75 26.55
CA PRO A 45 22.49 4.95 26.36
C PRO A 45 21.06 4.79 26.91
N TYR A 46 20.70 3.57 27.32
CA TYR A 46 19.39 3.22 27.82
C TYR A 46 19.33 3.27 29.36
N PRO A 47 18.18 3.71 29.93
CA PRO A 47 18.00 3.79 31.37
C PRO A 47 18.20 2.43 32.06
N SER A 48 18.62 2.45 33.33
CA SER A 48 18.84 1.24 34.15
C SER A 48 17.56 0.57 34.66
N GLU A 49 16.41 1.21 34.45
CA GLU A 49 15.08 0.71 34.77
C GLU A 49 14.26 0.73 33.47
N PRO A 50 13.39 -0.27 33.25
CA PRO A 50 12.54 -0.31 32.05
C PRO A 50 11.64 0.94 32.00
N PRO A 51 11.33 1.47 30.80
CA PRO A 51 10.42 2.59 30.66
C PRO A 51 9.05 2.28 31.27
N GLU A 52 8.44 3.24 31.97
CA GLU A 52 6.99 3.19 32.22
C GLU A 52 6.26 3.48 30.90
N TYR A 53 5.32 2.63 30.51
CA TYR A 53 4.52 2.76 29.29
C TYR A 53 3.03 2.71 29.62
N GLU A 54 2.22 3.47 28.87
CA GLU A 54 0.76 3.29 28.84
C GLU A 54 0.42 2.18 27.83
N LEU A 55 -0.65 1.43 28.07
CA LEU A 55 -1.15 0.43 27.13
C LEU A 55 -2.22 1.05 26.22
N VAL A 56 -2.13 0.75 24.92
CA VAL A 56 -3.14 1.06 23.91
C VAL A 56 -3.57 -0.21 23.19
N THR A 57 -4.78 -0.21 22.63
CA THR A 57 -5.34 -1.38 21.95
C THR A 57 -5.02 -1.35 20.46
N TYR A 58 -4.36 -2.39 19.96
CA TYR A 58 -4.34 -2.69 18.54
C TYR A 58 -5.64 -3.41 18.15
N THR A 59 -6.23 -3.07 17.01
CA THR A 59 -7.36 -3.81 16.44
C THR A 59 -7.18 -3.95 14.93
N GLY A 60 -7.17 -5.19 14.44
CA GLY A 60 -7.01 -5.49 13.02
C GLY A 60 -6.92 -6.99 12.76
N PHE A 61 -7.09 -7.41 11.50
CA PHE A 61 -7.01 -8.83 11.10
C PHE A 61 -7.92 -9.81 11.88
N GLY A 62 -9.02 -9.32 12.47
CA GLY A 62 -10.00 -10.14 13.21
C GLY A 62 -9.62 -10.44 14.67
N PHE A 63 -8.73 -9.65 15.27
CA PHE A 63 -8.38 -9.74 16.68
C PHE A 63 -7.93 -8.37 17.23
N SER A 64 -7.89 -8.27 18.55
CA SER A 64 -7.33 -7.12 19.27
C SER A 64 -6.45 -7.58 20.42
N PHE A 65 -5.49 -6.74 20.80
CA PHE A 65 -4.64 -6.94 21.97
C PHE A 65 -4.10 -5.59 22.45
N GLU A 66 -3.75 -5.50 23.72
CA GLU A 66 -3.09 -4.34 24.30
C GLU A 66 -1.56 -4.41 24.12
N HIS A 67 -0.94 -3.25 23.89
CA HIS A 67 0.49 -3.11 23.74
C HIS A 67 0.99 -1.75 24.25
N PRO A 68 2.30 -1.60 24.55
CA PRO A 68 2.89 -0.31 24.90
C PRO A 68 2.63 0.77 23.84
N GLU A 69 2.15 1.93 24.28
CA GLU A 69 2.02 3.14 23.48
C GLU A 69 3.39 3.51 22.87
N GLY A 70 3.40 3.87 21.59
CA GLY A 70 4.63 4.15 20.83
C GLY A 70 5.12 3.00 19.96
N LEU A 71 4.68 1.76 20.22
CA LEU A 71 4.85 0.67 19.26
C LEU A 71 3.88 0.82 18.10
N VAL A 72 4.41 0.93 16.89
CA VAL A 72 3.61 0.95 15.66
C VAL A 72 3.68 -0.43 15.02
N PHE A 73 2.53 -1.07 14.85
CA PHE A 73 2.47 -2.40 14.28
C PHE A 73 2.31 -2.35 12.76
N ALA A 74 3.14 -3.11 12.06
CA ALA A 74 3.04 -3.30 10.63
C ALA A 74 2.76 -4.77 10.32
N ALA A 75 1.84 -5.03 9.39
CA ALA A 75 1.74 -6.33 8.78
C ALA A 75 2.98 -6.55 7.91
N ARG A 76 3.84 -7.51 8.24
CA ARG A 76 4.95 -7.86 7.33
C ARG A 76 4.44 -8.97 6.40
N GLY A 77 4.45 -8.72 5.10
CA GLY A 77 4.14 -9.73 4.09
C GLY A 77 5.25 -10.78 3.89
N LEU A 78 6.04 -11.13 4.92
CA LEU A 78 7.16 -12.09 4.79
C LEU A 78 6.69 -13.51 4.42
N MET A 79 5.40 -13.75 4.60
CA MET A 79 4.63 -14.90 4.12
C MET A 79 4.67 -15.11 2.60
N GLY A 80 4.98 -14.08 1.79
CA GLY A 80 5.05 -14.20 0.33
C GLY A 80 6.16 -15.12 -0.19
N GLY A 81 7.15 -15.48 0.65
CA GLY A 81 8.29 -16.34 0.26
C GLY A 81 8.23 -17.79 0.72
N LEU A 82 7.29 -18.16 1.61
CA LEU A 82 7.11 -19.53 2.08
C LEU A 82 5.82 -20.09 1.48
N ASP A 83 5.96 -21.23 0.82
CA ASP A 83 4.93 -21.95 0.07
C ASP A 83 3.53 -21.88 0.73
N HIS A 84 2.55 -21.35 -0.01
CA HIS A 84 1.10 -21.42 0.26
C HIS A 84 0.49 -20.59 1.40
N ALA A 85 1.11 -19.49 1.84
CA ALA A 85 0.47 -18.58 2.78
C ALA A 85 -0.82 -17.95 2.21
N ARG A 86 -1.97 -18.38 2.75
CA ARG A 86 -3.28 -17.77 2.48
C ARG A 86 -3.32 -16.32 3.00
N PRO A 87 -4.08 -15.40 2.40
CA PRO A 87 -4.17 -13.98 2.77
C PRO A 87 -4.64 -13.71 4.21
N TYR A 88 -5.22 -14.71 4.91
CA TYR A 88 -5.61 -14.64 6.33
C TYR A 88 -4.57 -15.23 7.27
N GLN A 89 -3.38 -15.49 6.75
CA GLN A 89 -2.24 -15.87 7.52
C GLN A 89 -1.23 -14.74 7.41
N GLY A 90 -0.79 -14.24 8.54
CA GLY A 90 0.04 -13.06 8.56
C GLY A 90 0.84 -12.97 9.82
N ASP A 91 1.67 -11.95 9.83
CA ASP A 91 2.33 -11.52 11.03
C ASP A 91 2.22 -10.01 11.16
N LEU A 92 2.08 -9.62 12.42
CA LEU A 92 2.03 -8.25 12.85
C LEU A 92 3.26 -8.07 13.73
N GLN A 93 4.09 -7.09 13.44
CA GLN A 93 5.30 -6.83 14.22
C GLN A 93 5.45 -5.33 14.47
N SER A 94 5.86 -4.97 15.68
CA SER A 94 6.21 -3.60 16.01
C SER A 94 7.43 -3.15 15.18
N LEU A 95 7.36 -1.93 14.68
CA LEU A 95 8.48 -1.24 14.06
C LEU A 95 9.37 -0.63 15.14
N ASP A 96 10.64 -0.43 14.82
CA ASP A 96 11.62 0.24 15.68
C ASP A 96 11.12 1.66 15.95
N SER A 97 10.86 1.96 17.21
CA SER A 97 10.67 3.32 17.67
C SER A 97 11.96 3.73 18.37
N GLU A 98 12.47 4.94 18.11
CA GLU A 98 13.67 5.46 18.79
C GLU A 98 13.52 5.44 20.33
N ASP A 99 12.27 5.37 20.82
CA ASP A 99 11.90 5.42 22.22
C ASP A 99 11.76 4.03 22.90
N ILE A 100 11.50 2.95 22.13
CA ILE A 100 11.23 1.61 22.68
C ILE A 100 11.99 0.53 21.88
N PRO A 101 13.14 0.03 22.38
CA PRO A 101 13.94 -1.02 21.76
C PRO A 101 13.37 -2.41 22.10
N LEU A 102 12.14 -2.64 21.62
CA LEU A 102 11.32 -3.82 21.88
C LEU A 102 10.66 -4.25 20.58
N ILE A 103 10.81 -5.53 20.24
CA ILE A 103 10.09 -6.16 19.14
C ILE A 103 8.96 -6.97 19.74
N MET A 104 7.73 -6.62 19.38
CA MET A 104 6.54 -7.35 19.77
C MET A 104 5.80 -7.75 18.50
N GLY A 105 5.24 -8.95 18.45
CA GLY A 105 4.47 -9.34 17.31
C GLY A 105 3.55 -10.51 17.55
N VAL A 106 2.64 -10.72 16.60
CA VAL A 106 1.67 -11.82 16.59
C VAL A 106 1.72 -12.45 15.22
N ILE A 107 2.02 -13.74 15.16
CA ILE A 107 1.81 -14.56 13.96
C ILE A 107 0.44 -15.23 14.10
N TRP A 108 -0.36 -15.23 13.03
CA TRP A 108 -1.61 -15.99 13.00
C TRP A 108 -1.77 -16.80 11.73
N LEU A 109 -2.30 -18.01 11.89
CA LEU A 109 -2.37 -19.00 10.84
C LEU A 109 -3.65 -19.81 10.95
N GLN A 110 -4.39 -19.96 9.85
CA GLN A 110 -5.51 -20.89 9.80
C GLN A 110 -5.00 -22.33 9.94
N SER A 111 -5.42 -23.04 10.99
CA SER A 111 -5.03 -24.42 11.30
C SER A 111 -6.13 -25.10 12.12
N GLU A 112 -6.17 -26.42 12.15
CA GLU A 112 -7.10 -27.20 12.99
C GLU A 112 -6.55 -27.47 14.40
N SER A 113 -5.28 -27.12 14.64
CA SER A 113 -4.62 -27.29 15.93
C SER A 113 -3.35 -26.42 16.04
N ALA A 114 -3.01 -26.01 17.26
CA ALA A 114 -1.73 -25.40 17.57
C ALA A 114 -0.58 -26.42 17.49
N PRO A 115 0.63 -25.99 17.09
CA PRO A 115 1.82 -26.82 17.21
C PRO A 115 2.18 -27.03 18.68
N ASP A 116 2.97 -28.06 18.95
CA ASP A 116 3.63 -28.16 20.24
C ASP A 116 4.63 -26.99 20.38
N LEU A 117 4.53 -26.23 21.48
CA LEU A 117 5.38 -25.06 21.73
C LEU A 117 6.89 -25.40 21.67
N GLU A 118 7.25 -26.63 22.06
CA GLU A 118 8.63 -27.13 21.95
C GLU A 118 9.16 -27.11 20.50
N ASP A 119 8.30 -27.38 19.52
CA ASP A 119 8.66 -27.44 18.10
C ASP A 119 8.73 -26.04 17.46
N VAL A 120 8.05 -25.05 18.06
CA VAL A 120 8.00 -23.65 17.57
C VAL A 120 9.41 -23.07 17.49
N LEU A 121 10.15 -23.06 18.60
CA LEU A 121 11.50 -22.50 18.61
C LEU A 121 12.47 -23.28 17.71
N ASP A 122 12.39 -24.61 17.71
CA ASP A 122 13.28 -25.45 16.89
C ASP A 122 13.12 -25.16 15.39
N THR A 123 11.91 -24.78 14.98
CA THR A 123 11.67 -24.40 13.59
C THR A 123 11.95 -22.93 13.34
N VAL A 124 11.63 -22.06 14.31
CA VAL A 124 11.93 -20.63 14.27
C VAL A 124 13.42 -20.38 14.02
N PHE A 125 14.26 -21.08 14.74
CA PHE A 125 15.71 -20.94 14.65
C PHE A 125 16.35 -21.95 13.70
N GLY A 126 15.64 -23.03 13.37
CA GLY A 126 16.11 -24.04 12.42
C GLY A 126 16.17 -23.54 10.98
N SER A 127 15.20 -22.74 10.53
CA SER A 127 15.22 -22.12 9.20
C SER A 127 16.05 -20.82 9.14
N ALA A 128 16.51 -20.32 10.30
CA ALA A 128 17.29 -19.10 10.46
C ALA A 128 18.78 -19.23 10.20
N GLN A 129 19.31 -20.43 9.98
CA GLN A 129 20.77 -20.68 10.02
C GLN A 129 21.57 -19.80 9.05
N ASP A 130 20.99 -19.41 7.92
CA ASP A 130 21.63 -18.58 6.90
C ASP A 130 21.44 -17.06 7.12
N SER A 131 20.62 -16.64 8.11
CA SER A 131 20.29 -15.24 8.41
C SER A 131 21.20 -14.58 9.47
N GLY A 132 22.06 -15.37 10.12
CA GLY A 132 22.89 -14.91 11.23
C GLY A 132 22.20 -14.87 12.60
N LEU A 133 20.91 -15.22 12.68
CA LEU A 133 20.19 -15.45 13.94
C LEU A 133 20.46 -16.88 14.45
N GLN A 134 20.84 -17.01 15.73
CA GLN A 134 21.13 -18.28 16.39
C GLN A 134 20.39 -18.40 17.71
N LEU A 135 19.78 -19.56 17.96
CA LEU A 135 19.26 -19.92 19.28
C LEU A 135 20.43 -20.36 20.16
N GLU A 136 20.66 -19.68 21.26
CA GLU A 136 21.72 -20.00 22.22
C GLU A 136 21.19 -20.95 23.30
N GLU A 137 20.04 -20.61 23.88
CA GLU A 137 19.42 -21.39 24.95
C GLU A 137 17.89 -21.29 24.86
N ARG A 138 17.18 -22.39 25.15
CA ARG A 138 15.74 -22.36 25.41
C ARG A 138 15.48 -22.81 26.84
N ARG A 139 14.55 -22.13 27.50
CA ARG A 139 14.15 -22.50 28.86
C ARG A 139 13.04 -23.55 28.84
N PRO A 140 12.81 -24.28 29.93
CA PRO A 140 11.65 -25.16 30.04
C PRO A 140 10.35 -24.38 29.81
N ILE A 141 9.34 -25.03 29.22
CA ILE A 141 8.00 -24.43 29.10
C ILE A 141 7.48 -24.09 30.49
N GLN A 142 6.94 -22.89 30.62
CA GLN A 142 6.37 -22.34 31.84
C GLN A 142 4.88 -22.10 31.65
N THR A 143 4.17 -21.93 32.77
CA THR A 143 2.74 -21.66 32.80
C THR A 143 2.49 -20.27 33.34
N GLY A 144 1.78 -19.44 32.58
CA GLY A 144 1.20 -18.17 32.99
C GLY A 144 -0.32 -18.28 33.14
N THR A 145 -0.97 -17.16 33.45
CA THR A 145 -2.44 -17.04 33.59
C THR A 145 -3.02 -16.23 32.43
N LYS A 146 -4.15 -16.71 31.87
CA LYS A 146 -5.04 -15.99 30.93
C LYS A 146 -6.48 -16.19 31.40
N ASP A 147 -7.27 -15.17 31.72
CA ASP A 147 -8.71 -15.30 32.04
C ASP A 147 -9.09 -16.52 32.92
N ASP A 148 -8.42 -16.72 34.06
CA ASP A 148 -8.57 -17.88 34.95
C ASP A 148 -8.14 -19.27 34.40
N GLY A 149 -7.50 -19.32 33.22
CA GLY A 149 -6.91 -20.50 32.56
C GLY A 149 -5.36 -20.53 32.53
N GLU A 150 -4.79 -21.71 32.26
CA GLU A 150 -3.33 -21.91 32.12
C GLU A 150 -2.87 -21.61 30.70
N MET A 151 -1.92 -20.69 30.55
CA MET A 151 -1.26 -20.38 29.27
C MET A 151 0.18 -20.89 29.28
N LEU A 152 0.60 -21.55 28.21
CA LEU A 152 1.98 -22.03 28.08
C LEU A 152 2.81 -21.03 27.29
N TYR A 153 3.98 -20.69 27.82
CA TYR A 153 4.97 -19.88 27.13
C TYR A 153 6.37 -20.47 27.30
N GLN A 154 7.27 -20.06 26.42
CA GLN A 154 8.66 -20.47 26.46
C GLN A 154 9.56 -19.25 26.25
N THR A 155 10.52 -19.07 27.15
CA THR A 155 11.57 -18.06 26.99
C THR A 155 12.81 -18.66 26.35
N PHE A 156 13.55 -17.83 25.65
CA PHE A 156 14.76 -18.20 24.93
C PHE A 156 15.78 -17.08 24.89
N GLU A 157 17.04 -17.46 24.77
CA GLU A 157 18.17 -16.58 24.50
C GLU A 157 18.64 -16.86 23.08
N ALA A 158 18.86 -15.79 22.33
CA ALA A 158 19.31 -15.84 20.95
C ALA A 158 20.42 -14.83 20.70
N SER A 159 21.07 -14.92 19.54
CA SER A 159 22.02 -13.91 19.09
C SER A 159 21.82 -13.61 17.61
N SER A 160 21.98 -12.35 17.21
CA SER A 160 21.99 -11.95 15.80
C SER A 160 23.09 -10.93 15.55
N GLY A 161 23.99 -11.24 14.61
CA GLY A 161 25.13 -10.36 14.31
C GLY A 161 26.09 -10.12 15.50
N GLY A 162 26.02 -10.96 16.55
CA GLY A 162 26.79 -10.80 17.79
C GLY A 162 26.07 -10.03 18.90
N THR A 163 24.86 -9.51 18.65
CA THR A 163 24.00 -8.88 19.66
C THR A 163 23.21 -9.96 20.41
N PRO A 164 23.30 -10.03 21.75
CA PRO A 164 22.50 -10.97 22.55
C PRO A 164 21.05 -10.52 22.60
N LEU A 165 20.13 -11.47 22.57
CA LEU A 165 18.69 -11.24 22.55
C LEU A 165 18.01 -12.15 23.56
N LEU A 166 16.94 -11.63 24.14
CA LEU A 166 16.05 -12.36 25.03
C LEU A 166 14.65 -12.32 24.44
N GLY A 167 13.97 -13.46 24.40
CA GLY A 167 12.63 -13.53 23.87
C GLY A 167 11.71 -14.46 24.63
N ALA A 168 10.42 -14.22 24.46
CA ALA A 168 9.33 -15.02 25.00
C ALA A 168 8.30 -15.25 23.89
N ILE A 169 7.76 -16.46 23.79
CA ILE A 169 6.75 -16.83 22.80
C ILE A 169 5.68 -17.72 23.43
N SER A 170 4.44 -17.53 22.99
CA SER A 170 3.32 -18.42 23.31
C SER A 170 2.66 -18.92 22.02
N THR A 171 1.81 -19.94 22.14
CA THR A 171 1.03 -20.48 21.04
C THR A 171 -0.29 -21.04 21.58
N TRP A 172 -1.41 -20.71 20.95
CA TRP A 172 -2.68 -21.38 21.22
C TRP A 172 -3.52 -21.51 19.96
N TYR A 173 -4.44 -22.46 19.98
CA TYR A 173 -5.48 -22.59 18.99
C TYR A 173 -6.73 -21.90 19.51
N ASP A 174 -7.24 -20.97 18.73
CA ASP A 174 -8.52 -20.33 18.96
C ASP A 174 -9.58 -21.09 18.15
N GLU A 175 -10.43 -21.84 18.86
CA GLU A 175 -11.49 -22.65 18.24
C GLU A 175 -12.55 -21.78 17.55
N GLU A 176 -12.77 -20.56 18.05
CA GLU A 176 -13.76 -19.62 17.52
C GLU A 176 -13.26 -18.97 16.22
N ALA A 177 -12.01 -18.50 16.23
CA ALA A 177 -11.37 -17.93 15.05
C ALA A 177 -10.95 -18.97 14.00
N GLY A 178 -10.87 -20.25 14.37
CA GLY A 178 -10.29 -21.30 13.53
C GLY A 178 -8.82 -21.05 13.19
N ARG A 179 -8.10 -20.36 14.08
CA ARG A 179 -6.73 -19.87 13.87
C ARG A 179 -5.83 -20.26 15.03
N VAL A 180 -4.55 -20.38 14.75
CA VAL A 180 -3.49 -20.46 15.75
C VAL A 180 -2.86 -19.08 15.85
N TYR A 181 -2.66 -18.60 17.07
CA TYR A 181 -1.96 -17.36 17.36
C TYR A 181 -0.66 -17.64 18.08
N GLN A 182 0.40 -16.94 17.68
CA GLN A 182 1.73 -17.06 18.26
C GLN A 182 2.30 -15.66 18.54
N PRO A 183 1.92 -15.02 19.64
CA PRO A 183 2.53 -13.79 20.06
C PRO A 183 3.93 -14.04 20.59
N TYR A 184 4.81 -13.09 20.33
CA TYR A 184 6.18 -13.10 20.80
C TYR A 184 6.65 -11.70 21.16
N VAL A 185 7.58 -11.65 22.10
CA VAL A 185 8.27 -10.44 22.52
C VAL A 185 9.77 -10.74 22.50
N VAL A 186 10.57 -9.85 21.89
CA VAL A 186 12.02 -9.95 21.80
C VAL A 186 12.64 -8.61 22.13
N SER A 187 13.68 -8.61 22.95
CA SER A 187 14.46 -7.42 23.27
C SER A 187 15.93 -7.77 23.54
N VAL A 188 16.75 -6.75 23.79
CA VAL A 188 18.10 -6.91 24.34
C VAL A 188 18.05 -6.99 25.87
N PRO A 189 18.78 -7.95 26.48
CA PRO A 189 18.78 -8.16 27.93
C PRO A 189 19.17 -6.94 28.77
N GLU A 190 19.92 -6.00 28.19
CA GLU A 190 20.37 -4.78 28.86
C GLU A 190 19.28 -3.72 29.05
N ILE A 191 18.14 -3.86 28.36
CA ILE A 191 17.06 -2.86 28.39
C ILE A 191 15.79 -3.44 29.01
N TYR A 192 15.35 -4.61 28.51
CA TYR A 192 14.25 -5.35 29.10
C TYR A 192 14.77 -6.69 29.62
N GLY A 193 14.58 -6.91 30.92
CA GLY A 193 14.88 -8.16 31.56
C GLY A 193 13.85 -9.24 31.20
N GLU A 194 14.13 -10.46 31.67
CA GLU A 194 13.24 -11.60 31.42
C GLU A 194 11.86 -11.43 32.02
N GLU A 195 11.77 -10.85 33.22
CA GLU A 195 10.49 -10.60 33.89
C GLU A 195 9.64 -9.60 33.10
N ASP A 196 10.28 -8.60 32.47
CA ASP A 196 9.59 -7.56 31.70
C ASP A 196 8.98 -8.13 30.42
N ILE A 197 9.76 -8.89 29.63
CA ILE A 197 9.24 -9.50 28.39
C ILE A 197 8.18 -10.57 28.67
N ILE A 198 8.26 -11.25 29.81
CA ILE A 198 7.22 -12.20 30.25
C ILE A 198 5.96 -11.42 30.59
N SER A 199 6.06 -10.34 31.39
CA SER A 199 4.89 -9.52 31.75
C SER A 199 4.18 -9.00 30.50
N LEU A 200 4.94 -8.42 29.57
CA LEU A 200 4.41 -7.92 28.30
C LEU A 200 3.72 -9.01 27.47
N LEU A 201 4.35 -10.18 27.32
CA LEU A 201 3.75 -11.29 26.59
C LEU A 201 2.44 -11.75 27.26
N LEU A 202 2.42 -11.83 28.58
CA LEU A 202 1.23 -12.23 29.33
C LEU A 202 0.12 -11.18 29.21
N GLU A 203 0.43 -9.88 29.34
CA GLU A 203 -0.52 -8.78 29.15
C GLU A 203 -1.11 -8.77 27.73
N THR A 204 -0.27 -8.99 26.72
CA THR A 204 -0.70 -9.14 25.32
C THR A 204 -1.70 -10.28 25.14
N VAL A 205 -1.43 -11.42 25.79
CA VAL A 205 -2.22 -12.64 25.62
C VAL A 205 -3.50 -12.60 26.45
N ASP A 206 -3.47 -11.94 27.61
CA ASP A 206 -4.62 -11.74 28.50
C ASP A 206 -5.60 -10.72 27.91
N SER A 207 -5.09 -9.66 27.28
CA SER A 207 -5.90 -8.70 26.51
C SER A 207 -6.29 -9.21 25.12
N PHE A 208 -5.88 -10.42 24.75
CA PHE A 208 -6.13 -10.95 23.41
C PHE A 208 -7.58 -11.38 23.26
N GLU A 209 -8.34 -10.58 22.52
CA GLU A 209 -9.73 -10.86 22.20
C GLU A 209 -9.86 -11.25 20.73
N HIS A 210 -10.57 -12.36 20.50
CA HIS A 210 -11.15 -12.57 19.19
C HIS A 210 -12.25 -11.55 19.01
N VAL A 211 -12.00 -10.56 18.16
CA VAL A 211 -13.05 -9.69 17.67
C VAL A 211 -13.72 -10.48 16.56
N GLY A 212 -14.71 -11.30 16.95
CA GLY A 212 -15.41 -12.18 16.02
C GLY A 212 -15.87 -11.46 14.75
N VAL A 213 -16.07 -12.24 13.69
CA VAL A 213 -16.78 -11.78 12.48
C VAL A 213 -18.18 -11.24 12.81
N GLU A 214 -18.67 -11.44 14.04
CA GLU A 214 -19.86 -10.78 14.60
C GLU A 214 -19.69 -9.29 14.99
N ALA A 215 -18.58 -8.64 14.64
CA ALA A 215 -18.52 -7.17 14.49
C ALA A 215 -18.59 -6.69 13.03
N ALA A 216 -19.05 -7.54 12.12
CA ALA A 216 -19.76 -7.12 10.90
C ALA A 216 -21.25 -7.51 11.00
N THR A 217 -21.88 -7.35 12.18
CA THR A 217 -23.35 -7.38 12.21
C THR A 217 -23.95 -6.17 11.50
N GLU A 218 -23.19 -5.09 11.31
CA GLU A 218 -23.37 -4.09 10.26
C GLU A 218 -21.97 -3.61 9.86
N LEU A 219 -21.53 -3.84 8.61
CA LEU A 219 -20.37 -3.11 8.08
C LEU A 219 -20.72 -1.61 8.22
N GLU A 220 -20.01 -0.91 9.08
CA GLU A 220 -20.25 0.51 9.28
C GLU A 220 -19.55 1.29 8.18
N ALA A 221 -20.31 2.12 7.45
CA ALA A 221 -19.71 3.10 6.57
C ALA A 221 -18.78 3.99 7.39
N TYR A 222 -17.52 4.06 6.98
CA TYR A 222 -16.48 4.89 7.59
C TYR A 222 -15.58 5.46 6.51
N TRP A 223 -14.78 6.45 6.88
CA TRP A 223 -13.79 7.05 6.00
C TRP A 223 -12.39 6.69 6.51
N PRO A 224 -11.51 6.14 5.67
CA PRO A 224 -10.20 5.67 6.09
C PRO A 224 -9.19 6.82 6.25
N THR A 225 -9.63 8.00 6.72
CA THR A 225 -8.77 9.17 6.98
C THR A 225 -7.61 8.77 7.89
N ASP A 226 -7.92 8.14 9.02
CA ASP A 226 -6.95 7.63 10.00
C ASP A 226 -6.40 6.23 9.66
N GLY A 227 -6.74 5.71 8.47
CA GLY A 227 -6.30 4.41 7.99
C GLY A 227 -7.44 3.44 7.69
N TRP A 228 -7.09 2.38 6.98
CA TRP A 228 -8.01 1.36 6.51
C TRP A 228 -8.34 0.33 7.58
N ARG A 229 -9.62 -0.03 7.66
CA ARG A 229 -10.11 -1.23 8.34
C ARG A 229 -10.02 -2.44 7.41
N VAL A 230 -9.91 -3.62 8.00
CA VAL A 230 -9.81 -4.91 7.30
C VAL A 230 -11.07 -5.71 7.59
N ALA A 231 -11.55 -6.49 6.61
CA ALA A 231 -12.63 -7.44 6.79
C ALA A 231 -12.23 -8.81 6.22
N ASP A 232 -12.83 -9.88 6.77
CA ASP A 232 -12.75 -11.19 6.13
C ASP A 232 -13.49 -11.13 4.77
N PRO A 233 -12.94 -11.70 3.69
CA PRO A 233 -13.49 -11.49 2.35
C PRO A 233 -14.89 -12.07 2.20
N GLU A 234 -15.23 -13.19 2.85
CA GLU A 234 -16.61 -13.67 2.86
C GLU A 234 -17.59 -12.68 3.50
N ALA A 235 -17.16 -11.90 4.50
CA ALA A 235 -18.00 -10.91 5.19
C ALA A 235 -18.39 -9.74 4.28
N VAL A 236 -17.61 -9.49 3.22
CA VAL A 236 -17.91 -8.51 2.17
C VAL A 236 -18.16 -9.19 0.83
N GLY A 237 -18.59 -10.47 0.82
CA GLY A 237 -19.03 -11.20 -0.36
C GLY A 237 -17.95 -11.56 -1.38
N ILE A 238 -16.71 -11.76 -0.96
CA ILE A 238 -15.59 -12.16 -1.82
C ILE A 238 -15.22 -13.62 -1.55
N ASP A 239 -15.03 -14.41 -2.61
CA ASP A 239 -14.46 -15.77 -2.54
C ASP A 239 -12.97 -15.68 -2.20
N PRO A 240 -12.57 -16.10 -0.98
CA PRO A 240 -11.18 -16.05 -0.55
C PRO A 240 -10.25 -16.83 -1.48
N THR A 241 -10.72 -17.95 -2.04
CA THR A 241 -9.94 -18.85 -2.89
C THR A 241 -9.42 -18.13 -4.14
N LYS A 242 -10.18 -17.18 -4.66
CA LYS A 242 -9.78 -16.39 -5.82
C LYS A 242 -8.67 -15.40 -5.52
N LEU A 243 -8.66 -14.86 -4.30
CA LEU A 243 -7.57 -14.00 -3.85
C LEU A 243 -6.31 -14.85 -3.60
N ASP A 244 -6.44 -16.05 -3.04
CA ASP A 244 -5.33 -17.01 -2.89
C ASP A 244 -4.72 -17.36 -4.25
N ASP A 245 -5.56 -17.76 -5.22
CA ASP A 245 -5.16 -18.12 -6.58
C ASP A 245 -4.41 -16.96 -7.27
N MET A 246 -4.82 -15.72 -7.01
CA MET A 246 -4.18 -14.52 -7.55
C MET A 246 -2.77 -14.34 -6.99
N ILE A 247 -2.61 -14.46 -5.66
CA ILE A 247 -1.29 -14.35 -5.01
C ILE A 247 -0.38 -15.51 -5.45
N GLU A 248 -0.92 -16.73 -5.56
CA GLU A 248 -0.19 -17.87 -6.12
C GLU A 248 0.21 -17.61 -7.58
N ALA A 249 -0.67 -17.03 -8.40
CA ALA A 249 -0.36 -16.67 -9.77
C ALA A 249 0.77 -15.64 -9.85
N VAL A 250 0.79 -14.63 -8.97
CA VAL A 250 1.89 -13.65 -8.92
C VAL A 250 3.23 -14.34 -8.66
N ASN A 251 3.28 -15.20 -7.64
CA ASN A 251 4.49 -15.91 -7.25
C ASN A 251 4.94 -16.94 -8.31
N SER A 252 4.04 -17.85 -8.69
CA SER A 252 4.35 -18.98 -9.57
C SER A 252 4.65 -18.55 -11.01
N ARG A 253 4.04 -17.47 -11.49
CA ARG A 253 4.27 -16.92 -12.84
C ARG A 253 5.39 -15.86 -12.85
N GLY A 254 5.98 -15.53 -11.70
CA GLY A 254 7.01 -14.49 -11.58
C GLY A 254 6.52 -13.14 -12.11
N ILE A 255 5.33 -12.72 -11.67
CA ILE A 255 4.80 -11.39 -11.97
C ILE A 255 5.51 -10.41 -11.02
N GLY A 256 6.20 -9.42 -11.58
CA GLY A 256 6.99 -8.45 -10.83
C GLY A 256 6.15 -7.36 -10.16
N ALA A 257 5.18 -7.77 -9.33
CA ALA A 257 4.42 -6.89 -8.45
C ALA A 257 5.16 -6.67 -7.12
N ASP A 258 5.01 -5.48 -6.58
CA ASP A 258 5.62 -5.03 -5.33
C ASP A 258 4.56 -5.06 -4.20
N SER A 259 3.33 -4.66 -4.53
CA SER A 259 2.16 -4.82 -3.67
C SER A 259 0.89 -5.11 -4.47
N LEU A 260 -0.08 -5.73 -3.81
CA LEU A 260 -1.42 -5.96 -4.32
C LEU A 260 -2.43 -5.77 -3.18
N MET A 261 -3.34 -4.83 -3.37
CA MET A 261 -4.38 -4.49 -2.41
C MET A 261 -5.75 -4.58 -3.06
N VAL A 262 -6.71 -5.22 -2.40
CA VAL A 262 -8.11 -5.28 -2.82
C VAL A 262 -8.98 -4.75 -1.68
N ILE A 263 -9.89 -3.84 -2.02
CA ILE A 263 -10.85 -3.24 -1.09
C ILE A 263 -12.25 -3.47 -1.61
N ARG A 264 -13.17 -3.86 -0.72
CA ARG A 264 -14.60 -3.93 -1.02
C ARG A 264 -15.43 -3.37 0.13
N HIS A 265 -16.47 -2.60 -0.18
CA HIS A 265 -17.33 -1.95 0.81
C HIS A 265 -16.57 -1.06 1.80
N GLY A 266 -15.44 -0.49 1.37
CA GLY A 266 -14.55 0.33 2.20
C GLY A 266 -13.60 -0.47 3.11
N TYR A 267 -13.56 -1.80 3.03
CA TYR A 267 -12.65 -2.64 3.82
C TYR A 267 -11.59 -3.29 2.96
N ILE A 268 -10.36 -3.36 3.48
CA ILE A 268 -9.31 -4.20 2.92
C ILE A 268 -9.74 -5.66 3.04
N VAL A 269 -9.69 -6.37 1.92
CA VAL A 269 -9.90 -7.83 1.83
C VAL A 269 -8.64 -8.60 1.42
N SER A 270 -7.67 -7.90 0.83
CA SER A 270 -6.33 -8.42 0.58
C SER A 270 -5.34 -7.27 0.60
N ASP A 271 -4.17 -7.47 1.21
CA ASP A 271 -3.11 -6.48 1.37
C ASP A 271 -1.73 -7.17 1.34
N ALA A 272 -1.35 -7.65 0.15
CA ALA A 272 -0.15 -8.44 -0.07
C ALA A 272 1.04 -7.56 -0.47
N TYR A 273 2.20 -7.81 0.13
CA TYR A 273 3.46 -7.15 -0.17
C TYR A 273 4.53 -8.20 -0.49
N PHE A 274 5.25 -8.01 -1.59
CA PHE A 274 6.26 -8.95 -2.05
C PHE A 274 7.65 -8.44 -1.67
N THR A 275 8.52 -9.31 -1.13
CA THR A 275 9.85 -8.91 -0.63
C THR A 275 10.64 -8.06 -1.65
N PRO A 276 11.28 -6.95 -1.23
CA PRO A 276 11.46 -6.46 0.14
C PRO A 276 10.43 -5.41 0.62
N TYR A 277 9.26 -5.34 -0.01
CA TYR A 277 8.34 -4.22 0.16
C TYR A 277 7.42 -4.31 1.37
N ASN A 278 6.86 -3.16 1.76
CA ASN A 278 5.99 -2.99 2.92
C ASN A 278 4.92 -1.89 2.67
N PRO A 279 3.85 -1.82 3.50
CA PRO A 279 2.73 -0.88 3.32
C PRO A 279 3.07 0.61 3.35
N TRP A 280 4.21 1.00 3.91
CA TRP A 280 4.56 2.39 4.18
C TRP A 280 5.53 2.96 3.15
N GLU A 281 5.98 2.12 2.21
CA GLU A 281 6.95 2.55 1.21
C GLU A 281 6.26 3.33 0.08
N ASN A 282 6.71 4.57 -0.08
CA ASN A 282 6.31 5.42 -1.18
C ASN A 282 6.80 4.85 -2.52
N HIS A 283 5.87 4.68 -3.46
CA HIS A 283 6.15 4.29 -4.83
C HIS A 283 5.95 5.49 -5.75
N ILE A 284 6.84 5.66 -6.72
CA ILE A 284 6.54 6.55 -7.85
C ILE A 284 5.34 5.97 -8.59
N VAL A 285 4.21 6.68 -8.60
CA VAL A 285 2.96 6.19 -9.19
C VAL A 285 2.89 6.40 -10.71
N TYR A 286 3.95 6.96 -11.29
CA TYR A 286 4.08 7.26 -12.72
C TYR A 286 2.81 7.93 -13.25
N SER A 287 2.19 7.37 -14.29
CA SER A 287 1.05 8.00 -14.96
C SER A 287 -0.24 8.04 -14.14
N CYS A 288 -0.35 7.38 -12.98
CA CYS A 288 -1.47 7.64 -12.06
C CYS A 288 -1.50 9.11 -11.60
N THR A 289 -0.35 9.79 -11.62
CA THR A 289 -0.22 11.23 -11.38
C THR A 289 -1.18 12.06 -12.25
N LYS A 290 -1.47 11.61 -13.47
CA LYS A 290 -2.33 12.32 -14.41
C LYS A 290 -3.78 12.43 -13.93
N SER A 291 -4.28 11.36 -13.32
CA SER A 291 -5.61 11.32 -12.73
C SER A 291 -5.69 12.25 -11.50
N VAL A 292 -4.61 12.35 -10.72
CA VAL A 292 -4.50 13.33 -9.63
C VAL A 292 -4.50 14.76 -10.19
N VAL A 293 -3.70 15.08 -11.20
CA VAL A 293 -3.69 16.40 -11.85
C VAL A 293 -5.07 16.76 -12.42
N SER A 294 -5.75 15.83 -13.09
CA SER A 294 -7.12 16.04 -13.56
C SER A 294 -8.09 16.35 -12.43
N THR A 295 -7.95 15.66 -11.30
CA THR A 295 -8.76 15.92 -10.10
C THR A 295 -8.53 17.33 -9.58
N LEU A 296 -7.28 17.78 -9.50
CA LEU A 296 -6.93 19.13 -9.06
C LEU A 296 -7.47 20.21 -10.02
N ILE A 297 -7.53 19.96 -11.33
CA ILE A 297 -8.22 20.87 -12.26
C ILE A 297 -9.71 20.97 -11.90
N GLY A 298 -10.37 19.86 -11.62
CA GLY A 298 -11.78 19.85 -11.21
C GLY A 298 -12.03 20.64 -9.92
N ILE A 299 -11.18 20.45 -8.92
CA ILE A 299 -11.21 21.22 -7.66
C ILE A 299 -10.97 22.70 -7.92
N ALA A 300 -9.95 23.04 -8.71
CA ALA A 300 -9.62 24.44 -9.03
C ALA A 300 -10.74 25.15 -9.80
N ILE A 301 -11.53 24.42 -10.60
CA ILE A 301 -12.74 24.96 -11.25
C ILE A 301 -13.84 25.23 -10.21
N ASP A 302 -14.09 24.29 -9.30
CA ASP A 302 -15.14 24.43 -8.28
C ASP A 302 -14.86 25.59 -7.31
N GLU A 303 -13.61 25.71 -6.90
CA GLU A 303 -13.10 26.81 -6.07
C GLU A 303 -12.97 28.15 -6.83
N GLY A 304 -13.17 28.13 -8.15
CA GLY A 304 -13.18 29.33 -8.99
C GLY A 304 -11.80 29.92 -9.33
N TYR A 305 -10.73 29.13 -9.19
CA TYR A 305 -9.39 29.48 -9.67
C TYR A 305 -9.29 29.37 -11.19
N ILE A 306 -10.00 28.41 -11.80
CA ILE A 306 -10.06 28.18 -13.25
C ILE A 306 -11.52 28.38 -13.71
N ASP A 307 -11.73 28.98 -14.89
CA ASP A 307 -13.08 29.11 -15.47
C ASP A 307 -13.68 27.72 -15.72
N ALA A 308 -14.98 27.55 -15.45
CA ALA A 308 -15.71 26.31 -15.65
C ALA A 308 -15.90 25.94 -17.13
N ASP A 309 -15.65 26.86 -18.06
CA ASP A 309 -15.69 26.56 -19.49
C ASP A 309 -14.46 25.73 -19.92
N LEU A 310 -14.66 24.42 -20.09
CA LEU A 310 -13.61 23.53 -20.61
C LEU A 310 -13.25 23.81 -22.09
N ASP A 311 -14.06 24.59 -22.81
CA ASP A 311 -13.76 24.98 -24.20
C ASP A 311 -12.93 26.28 -24.26
N GLN A 312 -12.54 26.83 -23.11
CA GLN A 312 -11.58 27.94 -23.04
C GLN A 312 -10.25 27.56 -23.71
N ARG A 313 -9.64 28.52 -24.40
CA ARG A 313 -8.45 28.24 -25.22
C ARG A 313 -7.20 28.11 -24.35
N LEU A 314 -6.36 27.14 -24.69
CA LEU A 314 -5.05 26.95 -24.04
C LEU A 314 -4.21 28.23 -24.03
N LEU A 315 -4.23 29.01 -25.11
CA LEU A 315 -3.44 30.25 -25.17
C LEU A 315 -4.00 31.36 -24.26
N ASP A 316 -5.29 31.33 -23.94
CA ASP A 316 -5.90 32.29 -23.00
C ASP A 316 -5.52 31.98 -21.54
N LEU A 317 -5.21 30.71 -21.24
CA LEU A 317 -4.67 30.26 -19.94
C LEU A 317 -3.22 30.69 -19.72
N PHE A 318 -2.50 31.06 -20.78
CA PHE A 318 -1.11 31.55 -20.72
C PHE A 318 -0.95 32.89 -21.46
N PRO A 319 -1.60 33.98 -20.97
CA PRO A 319 -1.77 35.22 -21.73
C PRO A 319 -0.45 35.96 -22.04
N ASP A 320 0.61 35.71 -21.26
CA ASP A 320 1.93 36.29 -21.47
C ASP A 320 2.83 35.49 -22.42
N ARG A 321 2.31 34.38 -22.98
CA ARG A 321 3.06 33.47 -23.86
C ARG A 321 2.54 33.50 -25.29
N THR A 322 3.42 33.21 -26.24
CA THR A 322 3.06 33.09 -27.66
C THR A 322 3.71 31.85 -28.25
N ALA A 323 3.00 31.12 -29.11
CA ALA A 323 3.56 29.96 -29.81
C ALA A 323 4.48 30.41 -30.96
N ARG A 324 5.69 29.83 -31.05
CA ARG A 324 6.61 30.03 -32.18
C ARG A 324 6.07 29.49 -33.50
N ASN A 325 5.28 28.42 -33.45
CA ASN A 325 4.68 27.75 -34.60
C ASN A 325 3.14 27.90 -34.58
N PRO A 326 2.60 29.11 -34.82
CA PRO A 326 1.16 29.34 -34.77
C PRO A 326 0.43 28.67 -35.94
N SER A 327 -0.76 28.16 -35.68
CA SER A 327 -1.70 27.63 -36.67
C SER A 327 -3.14 27.82 -36.18
N ALA A 328 -4.12 27.62 -37.06
CA ALA A 328 -5.52 27.58 -36.66
C ALA A 328 -5.73 26.53 -35.56
N TRP A 329 -5.24 25.30 -35.80
CA TRP A 329 -5.26 24.22 -34.82
C TRP A 329 -4.62 24.59 -33.48
N LYS A 330 -3.44 25.22 -33.46
CA LYS A 330 -2.80 25.66 -32.21
C LYS A 330 -3.67 26.65 -31.42
N SER A 331 -4.37 27.53 -32.13
CA SER A 331 -5.25 28.54 -31.51
C SER A 331 -6.58 27.96 -31.03
N ASP A 332 -6.96 26.79 -31.57
CA ASP A 332 -8.22 26.12 -31.27
C ASP A 332 -8.10 25.07 -30.14
N ILE A 333 -6.89 24.78 -29.63
CA ILE A 333 -6.73 23.85 -28.49
C ILE A 333 -7.48 24.39 -27.27
N THR A 334 -8.30 23.54 -26.67
CA THR A 334 -9.07 23.83 -25.45
C THR A 334 -8.53 23.10 -24.23
N LEU A 335 -8.96 23.50 -23.03
CA LEU A 335 -8.69 22.75 -21.79
C LEU A 335 -9.24 21.31 -21.87
N ARG A 336 -10.43 21.14 -22.46
CA ARG A 336 -11.05 19.84 -22.71
C ARG A 336 -10.14 18.92 -23.54
N ASP A 337 -9.55 19.46 -24.61
CA ASP A 337 -8.66 18.68 -25.48
C ASP A 337 -7.45 18.14 -24.71
N LEU A 338 -6.92 18.90 -23.74
CA LEU A 338 -5.82 18.46 -22.89
C LEU A 338 -6.26 17.35 -21.93
N LEU A 339 -7.41 17.50 -21.28
CA LEU A 339 -7.96 16.50 -20.35
C LEU A 339 -8.21 15.15 -21.03
N MET A 340 -8.66 15.17 -22.29
CA MET A 340 -8.92 13.97 -23.10
C MET A 340 -7.69 13.42 -23.85
N MET A 341 -6.48 13.98 -23.64
CA MET A 341 -5.28 13.63 -24.42
C MET A 341 -5.49 13.71 -25.94
N SER A 342 -6.07 14.81 -26.40
CA SER A 342 -6.42 15.05 -27.81
C SER A 342 -5.88 16.39 -28.32
N GLY A 343 -4.85 16.93 -27.66
CA GLY A 343 -4.32 18.28 -27.89
C GLY A 343 -3.59 18.50 -29.22
N GLY A 344 -3.28 17.46 -30.01
CA GLY A 344 -2.76 17.65 -31.39
C GLY A 344 -1.28 17.92 -31.56
N PHE A 345 -0.49 18.01 -30.49
CA PHE A 345 0.94 18.33 -30.54
C PHE A 345 1.78 17.21 -31.20
N ASP A 346 2.78 17.56 -32.03
CA ASP A 346 3.83 16.62 -32.46
C ASP A 346 4.87 16.46 -31.34
N ALA A 347 4.46 15.91 -30.20
CA ALA A 347 5.28 15.84 -28.99
C ALA A 347 6.26 14.65 -28.98
N ARG A 348 5.85 13.49 -29.52
CA ARG A 348 6.67 12.25 -29.59
C ARG A 348 7.29 11.83 -28.25
N ASP A 349 6.59 12.10 -27.16
CA ASP A 349 7.08 11.94 -25.79
C ASP A 349 6.45 10.73 -25.08
N SER A 350 5.80 9.83 -25.82
CA SER A 350 5.08 8.68 -25.27
C SER A 350 5.65 7.34 -25.74
N TYR A 351 5.11 6.25 -25.18
CA TYR A 351 5.51 4.89 -25.51
C TYR A 351 5.32 4.53 -27.00
N LEU A 352 4.41 5.20 -27.70
CA LEU A 352 4.21 5.03 -29.15
C LEU A 352 5.40 5.50 -29.99
N TYR A 353 6.25 6.35 -29.39
CA TYR A 353 7.41 6.96 -30.02
C TYR A 353 8.72 6.59 -29.32
N ASP A 354 8.73 5.52 -28.52
CA ASP A 354 9.87 5.12 -27.68
C ASP A 354 10.42 6.27 -26.82
N TRP A 355 9.54 7.19 -26.41
CA TRP A 355 9.88 8.37 -25.58
C TRP A 355 10.90 9.33 -26.22
N ASP A 356 11.06 9.33 -27.56
CA ASP A 356 12.12 10.04 -28.31
C ASP A 356 12.35 11.49 -27.84
N TRP A 357 11.29 12.24 -27.57
CA TRP A 357 11.39 13.66 -27.19
C TRP A 357 11.05 13.95 -25.73
N LEU A 358 10.82 12.93 -24.90
CA LEU A 358 10.52 13.15 -23.48
C LEU A 358 11.67 13.87 -22.76
N ASP A 359 12.93 13.52 -23.04
CA ASP A 359 14.10 14.19 -22.46
C ASP A 359 14.14 15.68 -22.81
N ARG A 360 13.59 16.09 -23.97
CA ARG A 360 13.54 17.52 -24.35
C ARG A 360 12.55 18.31 -23.51
N LEU A 361 11.43 17.68 -23.13
CA LEU A 361 10.48 18.26 -22.18
C LEU A 361 11.11 18.35 -20.78
N HIS A 362 11.90 17.35 -20.39
CA HIS A 362 12.53 17.30 -19.08
C HIS A 362 13.70 18.30 -18.94
N ASP A 363 14.53 18.44 -19.97
CA ASP A 363 15.78 19.20 -19.92
C ASP A 363 15.63 20.69 -20.31
N THR A 364 14.43 21.12 -20.68
CA THR A 364 14.18 22.52 -21.04
C THR A 364 14.01 23.41 -19.80
N ASP A 365 14.47 24.66 -19.90
CA ASP A 365 14.29 25.68 -18.86
C ASP A 365 12.84 26.20 -18.77
N ASP A 366 12.01 25.91 -19.78
CA ASP A 366 10.63 26.39 -19.88
C ASP A 366 9.74 25.37 -20.60
N ALA A 367 9.19 24.43 -19.83
CA ALA A 367 8.42 23.32 -20.35
C ALA A 367 7.08 23.76 -20.98
N ILE A 368 6.48 24.84 -20.46
CA ILE A 368 5.28 25.46 -21.03
C ILE A 368 5.61 25.98 -22.43
N GLN A 369 6.65 26.82 -22.56
CA GLN A 369 7.03 27.38 -23.85
C GLN A 369 7.49 26.30 -24.84
N TYR A 370 8.19 25.27 -24.37
CA TYR A 370 8.56 24.11 -25.18
C TYR A 370 7.32 23.47 -25.82
N MET A 371 6.29 23.17 -25.02
CA MET A 371 5.05 22.57 -25.53
C MET A 371 4.30 23.51 -26.49
N LEU A 372 4.18 24.80 -26.15
CA LEU A 372 3.52 25.79 -27.01
C LEU A 372 4.23 25.93 -28.36
N ASP A 373 5.55 25.79 -28.38
CA ASP A 373 6.39 25.90 -29.57
C ASP A 373 6.38 24.67 -30.48
N LEU A 374 5.85 23.52 -30.05
CA LEU A 374 5.75 22.32 -30.90
C LEU A 374 4.86 22.58 -32.12
N GLU A 375 5.16 21.92 -33.23
CA GLU A 375 4.25 21.84 -34.38
C GLU A 375 3.00 21.01 -34.02
N MET A 376 1.94 21.18 -34.82
CA MET A 376 0.73 20.36 -34.69
C MET A 376 0.80 19.17 -35.63
N ALA A 377 0.51 17.98 -35.14
CA ALA A 377 0.46 16.74 -35.93
C ALA A 377 -0.96 16.46 -36.48
N TYR A 378 -2.01 16.86 -35.76
CA TYR A 378 -3.40 16.64 -36.11
C TYR A 378 -4.31 17.70 -35.47
N GLU A 379 -5.59 17.72 -35.88
CA GLU A 379 -6.61 18.64 -35.37
C GLU A 379 -6.93 18.32 -33.89
N PRO A 380 -6.95 19.31 -32.98
CA PRO A 380 -7.34 19.10 -31.58
C PRO A 380 -8.72 18.48 -31.45
N GLY A 381 -8.90 17.59 -30.47
CA GLY A 381 -10.17 16.88 -30.24
C GLY A 381 -10.50 15.79 -31.26
N SER A 382 -9.76 15.68 -32.38
CA SER A 382 -10.11 14.74 -33.46
C SER A 382 -9.77 13.28 -33.17
N ARG A 383 -8.81 13.02 -32.27
CA ARG A 383 -8.41 11.67 -31.83
C ARG A 383 -7.61 11.72 -30.53
N PHE A 384 -7.59 10.60 -29.83
CA PHE A 384 -6.73 10.36 -28.68
C PHE A 384 -5.28 10.13 -29.14
N GLU A 385 -4.32 10.74 -28.44
CA GLU A 385 -2.89 10.46 -28.52
C GLU A 385 -2.25 10.68 -27.14
N TYR A 386 -1.73 9.61 -26.55
CA TYR A 386 -1.09 9.71 -25.25
C TYR A 386 0.12 10.65 -25.32
N THR A 387 0.10 11.73 -24.52
CA THR A 387 1.11 12.79 -24.53
C THR A 387 1.44 13.25 -23.10
N ASN A 388 2.70 13.16 -22.67
CA ASN A 388 3.07 13.51 -21.28
C ASN A 388 3.10 15.03 -21.06
N GLY A 389 3.58 15.79 -22.03
CA GLY A 389 3.62 17.25 -21.97
C GLY A 389 2.24 17.89 -21.87
N VAL A 390 1.19 17.23 -22.37
CA VAL A 390 -0.21 17.68 -22.20
C VAL A 390 -0.61 17.64 -20.73
N SER A 391 -0.31 16.55 -20.01
CA SER A 391 -0.60 16.48 -18.57
C SER A 391 0.29 17.43 -17.75
N HIS A 392 1.52 17.71 -18.21
CA HIS A 392 2.35 18.73 -17.57
C HIS A 392 1.79 20.14 -17.74
N LEU A 393 1.26 20.50 -18.92
CA LEU A 393 0.56 21.79 -19.12
C LEU A 393 -0.61 21.95 -18.14
N LEU A 394 -1.37 20.89 -17.86
CA LEU A 394 -2.44 20.93 -16.85
C LEU A 394 -1.88 21.26 -15.46
N SER A 395 -0.74 20.68 -15.07
CA SER A 395 -0.08 21.01 -13.79
C SER A 395 0.39 22.46 -13.73
N CYS A 396 0.90 22.99 -14.84
CA CYS A 396 1.26 24.40 -14.95
C CYS A 396 0.04 25.31 -14.86
N ILE A 397 -1.08 24.95 -15.48
CA ILE A 397 -2.35 25.70 -15.38
C ILE A 397 -2.82 25.77 -13.92
N ILE A 398 -2.75 24.68 -13.16
CA ILE A 398 -3.04 24.69 -11.71
C ILE A 398 -2.14 25.70 -11.01
N SER A 399 -0.84 25.69 -11.32
CA SER A 399 0.12 26.52 -10.61
C SER A 399 -0.07 28.02 -10.90
N ASP A 400 -0.28 28.37 -12.17
CA ASP A 400 -0.53 29.74 -12.60
C ASP A 400 -1.87 30.28 -12.07
N ALA A 401 -2.91 29.44 -12.01
CA ALA A 401 -4.24 29.84 -11.55
C ALA A 401 -4.34 30.01 -10.03
N THR A 402 -3.70 29.12 -9.27
CA THR A 402 -3.79 29.08 -7.80
C THR A 402 -2.70 29.91 -7.12
N GLY A 403 -1.55 30.10 -7.79
CA GLY A 403 -0.34 30.66 -7.20
C GLY A 403 0.41 29.71 -6.27
N MET A 404 0.00 28.43 -6.22
CA MET A 404 0.61 27.34 -5.45
C MET A 404 1.25 26.34 -6.41
N SER A 405 2.25 25.59 -5.98
CA SER A 405 2.64 24.39 -6.72
C SER A 405 1.50 23.35 -6.71
N ALA A 406 1.46 22.44 -7.68
CA ALA A 406 0.43 21.41 -7.72
C ALA A 406 0.52 20.47 -6.49
N LEU A 407 1.70 20.29 -5.90
CA LEU A 407 1.86 19.58 -4.63
C LEU A 407 1.21 20.35 -3.47
N GLU A 408 1.50 21.64 -3.30
CA GLU A 408 0.90 22.46 -2.22
C GLU A 408 -0.62 22.52 -2.35
N PHE A 409 -1.14 22.69 -3.57
CA PHE A 409 -2.57 22.69 -3.82
C PHE A 409 -3.21 21.32 -3.56
N ALA A 410 -2.52 20.23 -3.91
CA ALA A 410 -2.96 18.88 -3.59
C ALA A 410 -2.93 18.59 -2.09
N GLU A 411 -1.89 19.03 -1.38
CA GLU A 411 -1.78 18.90 0.07
C GLU A 411 -2.99 19.52 0.76
N GLU A 412 -3.32 20.77 0.43
CA GLU A 412 -4.42 21.51 1.05
C GLU A 412 -5.81 20.98 0.66
N GLN A 413 -6.03 20.73 -0.64
CA GLN A 413 -7.40 20.52 -1.16
C GLN A 413 -7.76 19.05 -1.40
N LEU A 414 -6.80 18.13 -1.35
CA LEU A 414 -7.04 16.72 -1.68
C LEU A 414 -6.42 15.75 -0.66
N PHE A 415 -5.15 15.89 -0.34
CA PHE A 415 -4.42 14.95 0.50
C PHE A 415 -4.75 15.13 1.99
N GLU A 416 -4.81 16.37 2.49
CA GLU A 416 -5.21 16.62 3.88
C GLU A 416 -6.64 16.12 4.19
N PRO A 417 -7.68 16.41 3.38
CA PRO A 417 -9.02 15.83 3.58
C PRO A 417 -9.04 14.29 3.61
N LEU A 418 -8.20 13.64 2.81
CA LEU A 418 -8.09 12.18 2.74
C LEU A 418 -7.19 11.59 3.83
N GLY A 419 -6.50 12.41 4.63
CA GLY A 419 -5.48 11.96 5.58
C GLY A 419 -4.27 11.30 4.90
N ILE A 420 -3.92 11.73 3.68
CA ILE A 420 -2.71 11.31 2.98
C ILE A 420 -1.55 12.18 3.49
N THR A 421 -0.54 11.55 4.08
CA THR A 421 0.64 12.24 4.62
C THR A 421 1.91 11.73 3.99
N GLY A 422 2.89 12.61 3.76
CA GLY A 422 4.20 12.19 3.23
C GLY A 422 4.23 11.94 1.72
N ALA A 423 3.24 12.44 0.98
CA ALA A 423 3.31 12.52 -0.47
C ALA A 423 4.54 13.36 -0.88
N ALA A 424 5.20 12.96 -1.95
CA ALA A 424 6.31 13.73 -2.52
C ALA A 424 6.13 13.86 -4.02
N TRP A 425 6.42 15.03 -4.57
CA TRP A 425 6.24 15.28 -6.00
C TRP A 425 7.33 16.17 -6.54
N THR A 426 8.15 15.65 -7.45
CA THR A 426 9.24 16.44 -8.03
C THR A 426 8.74 17.44 -9.05
N ALA A 427 9.50 18.53 -9.23
CA ALA A 427 9.17 19.64 -10.11
C ALA A 427 10.18 19.85 -11.23
N ASP A 428 9.77 20.60 -12.24
CA ASP A 428 10.60 21.12 -13.31
C ASP A 428 11.54 22.24 -12.81
N SER A 429 12.31 22.82 -13.74
CA SER A 429 13.25 23.91 -13.45
C SER A 429 12.59 25.24 -13.02
N GLN A 430 11.29 25.41 -13.25
CA GLN A 430 10.50 26.58 -12.90
C GLN A 430 9.67 26.39 -11.62
N GLY A 431 9.65 25.18 -11.05
CA GLY A 431 8.93 24.84 -9.82
C GLY A 431 7.54 24.22 -10.06
N HIS A 432 7.15 23.93 -11.29
CA HIS A 432 5.91 23.21 -11.57
C HIS A 432 6.11 21.72 -11.36
N ASN A 433 5.28 21.06 -10.54
CA ASN A 433 5.36 19.61 -10.39
C ASN A 433 5.14 18.90 -11.73
N TRP A 434 5.79 17.76 -11.93
CA TRP A 434 5.65 16.99 -13.17
C TRP A 434 4.24 16.40 -13.29
N GLY A 435 3.39 16.98 -14.15
CA GLY A 435 1.98 16.59 -14.24
C GLY A 435 1.68 15.21 -14.82
N TYR A 436 2.71 14.48 -15.29
CA TYR A 436 2.55 13.19 -15.94
C TYR A 436 3.16 12.02 -15.15
N SER A 437 3.92 12.30 -14.08
CA SER A 437 4.79 11.35 -13.38
C SER A 437 5.24 11.91 -12.02
N SER A 438 6.02 11.13 -11.28
CA SER A 438 6.91 11.62 -10.21
C SER A 438 6.20 12.11 -8.95
N LEU A 439 4.90 11.88 -8.85
CA LEU A 439 4.20 11.79 -7.58
C LEU A 439 4.55 10.44 -6.92
N TYR A 440 4.77 10.49 -5.62
CA TYR A 440 5.05 9.35 -4.76
C TYR A 440 3.94 9.20 -3.74
N LEU A 441 3.34 8.01 -3.66
CA LEU A 441 2.29 7.65 -2.72
C LEU A 441 2.54 6.23 -2.19
N THR A 442 1.99 5.92 -1.02
CA THR A 442 1.88 4.53 -0.56
C THR A 442 0.74 3.81 -1.32
N PRO A 443 0.75 2.47 -1.39
CA PRO A 443 -0.38 1.71 -1.97
C PRO A 443 -1.72 2.02 -1.28
N ARG A 444 -1.68 2.29 0.04
CA ARG A 444 -2.87 2.63 0.82
C ARG A 444 -3.40 4.03 0.48
N ASP A 445 -2.54 4.99 0.16
CA ASP A 445 -2.94 6.33 -0.27
C ASP A 445 -3.47 6.32 -1.72
N MET A 446 -2.87 5.50 -2.59
CA MET A 446 -3.44 5.22 -3.91
C MET A 446 -4.87 4.68 -3.80
N ALA A 447 -5.12 3.79 -2.84
CA ALA A 447 -6.45 3.27 -2.58
C ALA A 447 -7.42 4.34 -2.06
N LYS A 448 -6.97 5.27 -1.20
CA LYS A 448 -7.81 6.40 -0.72
C LYS A 448 -8.30 7.24 -1.89
N PHE A 449 -7.42 7.51 -2.86
CA PHE A 449 -7.78 8.21 -4.09
C PHE A 449 -8.81 7.44 -4.93
N GLY A 450 -8.66 6.12 -5.07
CA GLY A 450 -9.68 5.27 -5.71
C GLY A 450 -11.04 5.30 -4.98
N PHE A 451 -11.02 5.30 -3.65
CA PHE A 451 -12.22 5.30 -2.81
C PHE A 451 -12.97 6.63 -2.81
N LEU A 452 -12.24 7.75 -2.90
CA LEU A 452 -12.83 9.05 -3.17
C LEU A 452 -13.65 9.04 -4.47
N PHE A 453 -13.09 8.50 -5.55
CA PHE A 453 -13.78 8.38 -6.83
C PHE A 453 -14.96 7.41 -6.77
N LEU A 454 -14.80 6.27 -6.08
CA LEU A 454 -15.87 5.31 -5.87
C LEU A 454 -17.09 5.94 -5.18
N ASN A 455 -16.85 6.86 -4.25
CA ASN A 455 -17.89 7.60 -3.52
C ASN A 455 -18.33 8.90 -4.21
N GLY A 456 -18.01 9.10 -5.49
CA GLY A 456 -18.46 10.26 -6.24
C GLY A 456 -17.85 11.58 -5.77
N GLY A 457 -16.63 11.53 -5.22
CA GLY A 457 -15.87 12.70 -4.77
C GLY A 457 -16.23 13.18 -3.36
N GLU A 458 -17.09 12.46 -2.66
CA GLU A 458 -17.41 12.72 -1.26
C GLU A 458 -16.40 12.03 -0.33
N TRP A 459 -16.01 12.70 0.75
CA TRP A 459 -15.18 12.19 1.83
C TRP A 459 -15.62 12.80 3.15
N ASP A 460 -15.96 11.98 4.14
CA ASP A 460 -16.37 12.40 5.48
C ASP A 460 -17.45 13.51 5.55
N GLY A 461 -18.43 13.41 4.64
CA GLY A 461 -19.53 14.37 4.53
C GLY A 461 -19.16 15.69 3.82
N GLU A 462 -17.92 15.80 3.33
CA GLU A 462 -17.43 16.89 2.51
C GLU A 462 -17.32 16.47 1.04
N GLN A 463 -17.73 17.35 0.12
CA GLN A 463 -17.56 17.12 -1.31
C GLN A 463 -16.17 17.62 -1.73
N VAL A 464 -15.15 16.80 -1.56
CA VAL A 464 -13.74 17.15 -1.88
C VAL A 464 -13.54 17.35 -3.38
N VAL A 465 -14.15 16.49 -4.21
CA VAL A 465 -14.12 16.62 -5.66
C VAL A 465 -15.55 16.75 -6.16
N PRO A 466 -15.89 17.71 -7.03
CA PRO A 466 -17.26 17.86 -7.50
C PRO A 466 -17.78 16.58 -8.14
N ARG A 467 -18.98 16.15 -7.76
CA ARG A 467 -19.60 14.92 -8.30
C ARG A 467 -19.64 14.89 -9.82
N TYR A 468 -19.98 16.02 -10.45
CA TYR A 468 -20.02 16.12 -11.92
C TYR A 468 -18.63 15.89 -12.54
N TRP A 469 -17.56 16.28 -11.84
CA TRP A 469 -16.19 16.07 -12.32
C TRP A 469 -15.84 14.59 -12.27
N VAL A 470 -16.17 13.89 -11.18
CA VAL A 470 -15.96 12.44 -11.06
C VAL A 470 -16.70 11.69 -12.18
N GLU A 471 -17.98 12.01 -12.40
CA GLU A 471 -18.80 11.42 -13.46
C GLU A 471 -18.20 11.65 -14.85
N GLU A 472 -17.86 12.89 -15.21
CA GLU A 472 -17.32 13.21 -16.53
C GLU A 472 -15.89 12.70 -16.73
N ALA A 473 -15.07 12.74 -15.68
CA ALA A 473 -13.68 12.30 -15.74
C ALA A 473 -13.56 10.79 -15.94
N THR A 474 -14.54 10.02 -15.46
CA THR A 474 -14.57 8.55 -15.53
C THR A 474 -15.53 8.00 -16.60
N ALA A 475 -16.24 8.87 -17.31
CA ALA A 475 -17.00 8.52 -18.51
C ALA A 475 -16.09 8.49 -19.76
N GLU A 476 -16.45 7.67 -20.75
CA GLU A 476 -15.75 7.68 -22.04
C GLU A 476 -16.05 9.01 -22.78
N GLN A 477 -15.05 9.88 -22.85
CA GLN A 477 -15.10 11.15 -23.59
C GLN A 477 -14.51 10.99 -24.99
N ILE A 478 -13.53 10.09 -25.14
CA ILE A 478 -12.89 9.77 -26.40
C ILE A 478 -12.47 8.30 -26.44
N SER A 479 -12.60 7.67 -27.61
CA SER A 479 -12.08 6.32 -27.82
C SER A 479 -10.55 6.35 -27.88
N ALA A 480 -9.91 5.52 -27.05
CA ALA A 480 -8.46 5.37 -27.00
C ALA A 480 -7.98 4.11 -27.72
N GLY A 481 -8.68 2.98 -27.54
CA GLY A 481 -8.38 1.70 -28.21
C GLY A 481 -6.96 1.19 -27.98
N THR A 482 -6.39 1.43 -26.79
CA THR A 482 -5.01 1.04 -26.44
C THR A 482 -4.95 0.26 -25.13
N LEU A 483 -4.68 0.91 -23.99
CA LEU A 483 -4.59 0.23 -22.68
C LEU A 483 -5.96 -0.21 -22.17
N LEU A 484 -6.98 0.60 -22.43
CA LEU A 484 -8.41 0.27 -22.39
C LEU A 484 -9.08 0.89 -23.62
N ASP A 485 -10.36 0.57 -23.85
CA ASP A 485 -11.10 1.03 -25.03
C ASP A 485 -11.37 2.54 -25.02
N GLY A 486 -11.67 3.12 -23.85
CA GLY A 486 -12.04 4.52 -23.70
C GLY A 486 -11.12 5.33 -22.80
N TYR A 487 -11.27 6.65 -22.87
CA TYR A 487 -10.58 7.62 -22.04
C TYR A 487 -11.52 8.77 -21.66
N GLY A 488 -11.50 9.15 -20.39
CA GLY A 488 -12.19 10.32 -19.86
C GLY A 488 -11.23 11.49 -19.63
N TYR A 489 -11.37 12.20 -18.52
CA TYR A 489 -10.43 13.26 -18.13
C TYR A 489 -9.25 12.66 -17.36
N GLN A 490 -8.22 12.23 -18.11
CA GLN A 490 -7.01 11.58 -17.61
C GLN A 490 -7.28 10.26 -16.82
N TRP A 491 -8.38 9.57 -17.13
CA TRP A 491 -8.72 8.23 -16.65
C TRP A 491 -8.98 7.29 -17.82
N TRP A 492 -8.49 6.06 -17.72
CA TRP A 492 -8.85 5.00 -18.66
C TRP A 492 -10.21 4.42 -18.31
N THR A 493 -11.05 4.12 -19.31
CA THR A 493 -12.41 3.62 -19.09
C THR A 493 -12.65 2.33 -19.86
N SER A 494 -13.32 1.38 -19.23
CA SER A 494 -13.68 0.08 -19.82
C SER A 494 -15.20 0.00 -20.07
N PRO A 495 -15.63 -0.59 -21.20
CA PRO A 495 -17.05 -0.88 -21.44
C PRO A 495 -17.63 -1.88 -20.43
N GLU A 496 -16.79 -2.60 -19.69
CA GLU A 496 -17.18 -3.52 -18.62
C GLU A 496 -17.52 -2.81 -17.29
N GLY A 497 -17.61 -1.46 -17.30
CA GLY A 497 -18.12 -0.69 -16.17
C GLY A 497 -17.09 -0.34 -15.10
N TYR A 498 -15.79 -0.45 -15.41
CA TYR A 498 -14.71 -0.01 -14.52
C TYR A 498 -13.84 1.07 -15.18
N TYR A 499 -13.15 1.85 -14.35
CA TYR A 499 -12.18 2.85 -14.80
C TYR A 499 -10.87 2.70 -14.02
N SER A 500 -9.80 3.27 -14.58
CA SER A 500 -8.45 3.01 -14.06
C SER A 500 -7.47 4.16 -14.25
N ALA A 501 -6.70 4.43 -13.20
CA ALA A 501 -5.46 5.17 -13.30
C ALA A 501 -4.34 4.14 -13.57
N ILE A 502 -3.67 4.26 -14.71
CA ILE A 502 -2.73 3.24 -15.20
C ILE A 502 -1.33 3.83 -15.34
N GLY A 503 -0.46 3.56 -14.37
CA GLY A 503 0.93 3.97 -14.29
C GLY A 503 1.91 2.89 -14.78
N TYR A 504 3.05 3.35 -15.31
CA TYR A 504 4.11 2.48 -15.82
C TYR A 504 4.57 1.46 -14.77
N LYS A 505 5.05 0.28 -15.21
CA LYS A 505 5.56 -0.83 -14.37
C LYS A 505 4.55 -1.52 -13.44
N GLY A 506 3.25 -1.21 -13.53
CA GLY A 506 2.22 -1.88 -12.74
C GLY A 506 1.67 -1.07 -11.57
N GLN A 507 1.81 0.26 -11.63
CA GLN A 507 1.18 1.16 -10.67
C GLN A 507 -0.27 1.38 -11.09
N PHE A 508 -1.23 0.67 -10.52
CA PHE A 508 -2.63 0.74 -10.98
C PHE A 508 -3.57 1.09 -9.84
N ILE A 509 -4.61 1.85 -10.18
CA ILE A 509 -5.79 2.06 -9.34
C ILE A 509 -6.98 1.70 -10.22
N HIS A 510 -7.57 0.53 -10.00
CA HIS A 510 -8.78 0.08 -10.66
C HIS A 510 -9.97 0.32 -9.73
N VAL A 511 -11.05 0.90 -10.26
CA VAL A 511 -12.30 1.13 -9.51
C VAL A 511 -13.44 0.51 -10.29
N VAL A 512 -14.24 -0.33 -9.64
CA VAL A 512 -15.39 -1.04 -10.22
C VAL A 512 -16.65 -0.64 -9.43
N PRO A 513 -17.32 0.47 -9.80
CA PRO A 513 -18.41 1.03 -9.01
C PRO A 513 -19.58 0.09 -8.76
N GLU A 514 -19.98 -0.69 -9.76
CA GLU A 514 -21.11 -1.62 -9.62
C GLU A 514 -20.86 -2.72 -8.57
N LEU A 515 -19.59 -3.00 -8.24
CA LEU A 515 -19.19 -4.02 -7.27
C LEU A 515 -18.70 -3.42 -5.94
N ASP A 516 -18.67 -2.08 -5.82
CA ASP A 516 -18.11 -1.35 -4.68
C ASP A 516 -16.68 -1.83 -4.34
N LEU A 517 -15.85 -1.94 -5.38
CA LEU A 517 -14.59 -2.68 -5.39
C LEU A 517 -13.45 -1.82 -5.95
N ILE A 518 -12.29 -1.89 -5.29
CA ILE A 518 -11.04 -1.25 -5.73
C ILE A 518 -9.92 -2.28 -5.73
N MET A 519 -9.07 -2.24 -6.75
CA MET A 519 -7.80 -2.95 -6.77
C MET A 519 -6.66 -1.97 -6.99
N VAL A 520 -5.67 -2.00 -6.09
CA VAL A 520 -4.43 -1.24 -6.22
C VAL A 520 -3.27 -2.21 -6.38
N THR A 521 -2.37 -1.89 -7.30
CA THR A 521 -1.10 -2.61 -7.44
C THR A 521 0.05 -1.63 -7.53
N THR A 522 1.21 -2.04 -7.04
CA THR A 522 2.49 -1.38 -7.37
C THR A 522 3.44 -2.41 -7.96
N GLY A 523 4.37 -1.95 -8.80
CA GLY A 523 5.36 -2.80 -9.46
C GLY A 523 6.56 -2.01 -10.00
N ARG A 524 7.72 -2.66 -10.12
CA ARG A 524 8.98 -2.05 -10.60
C ARG A 524 9.44 -2.51 -11.98
N VAL A 525 8.84 -3.57 -12.52
CA VAL A 525 9.32 -4.30 -13.72
C VAL A 525 8.40 -4.05 -14.91
N PRO A 526 8.85 -3.40 -16.00
CA PRO A 526 8.00 -3.12 -17.16
C PRO A 526 7.35 -4.35 -17.77
N GLU A 527 8.06 -5.48 -17.79
CA GLU A 527 7.61 -6.76 -18.34
C GLU A 527 6.48 -7.42 -17.51
N ALA A 528 6.16 -6.87 -16.35
CA ALA A 528 5.03 -7.31 -15.52
C ALA A 528 3.73 -6.58 -15.86
N PHE A 529 3.78 -5.45 -16.56
CA PHE A 529 2.64 -4.54 -16.77
C PHE A 529 1.36 -5.25 -17.21
N ASP A 530 1.38 -5.93 -18.36
CA ASP A 530 0.19 -6.61 -18.91
C ASP A 530 -0.30 -7.73 -18.00
N ARG A 531 0.63 -8.42 -17.32
CA ARG A 531 0.33 -9.53 -16.41
C ARG A 531 -0.31 -9.04 -15.12
N ILE A 532 0.10 -7.87 -14.61
CA ILE A 532 -0.50 -7.22 -13.45
C ILE A 532 -1.90 -6.72 -13.83
N GLN A 533 -2.05 -6.09 -15.00
CA GLN A 533 -3.33 -5.53 -15.45
C GLN A 533 -4.40 -6.63 -15.58
N ALA A 534 -4.01 -7.81 -16.07
CA ALA A 534 -4.90 -8.96 -16.21
C ALA A 534 -5.45 -9.51 -14.88
N LEU A 535 -4.81 -9.23 -13.73
CA LEU A 535 -5.22 -9.78 -12.43
C LEU A 535 -6.63 -9.32 -12.02
N LEU A 536 -7.03 -8.10 -12.41
CA LEU A 536 -8.36 -7.57 -12.12
C LEU A 536 -9.45 -8.47 -12.70
N GLU A 537 -9.38 -8.77 -13.99
CA GLU A 537 -10.39 -9.57 -14.70
C GLU A 537 -10.22 -11.08 -14.49
N GLU A 538 -8.99 -11.56 -14.27
CA GLU A 538 -8.72 -12.99 -14.07
C GLU A 538 -9.14 -13.47 -12.68
N PHE A 539 -8.98 -12.64 -11.64
CA PHE A 539 -9.16 -13.05 -10.25
C PHE A 539 -10.09 -12.15 -9.44
N VAL A 540 -9.89 -10.83 -9.47
CA VAL A 540 -10.54 -9.92 -8.52
C VAL A 540 -12.03 -9.72 -8.82
N ILE A 541 -12.40 -9.38 -10.05
CA ILE A 541 -13.82 -9.29 -10.44
C ILE A 541 -14.53 -10.66 -10.28
N PRO A 542 -13.97 -11.78 -10.76
CA PRO A 542 -14.56 -13.10 -10.54
C PRO A 542 -14.63 -13.58 -9.08
N SER A 543 -13.95 -12.90 -8.14
CA SER A 543 -14.02 -13.23 -6.72
C SER A 543 -15.30 -12.73 -6.06
N VAL A 544 -16.04 -11.79 -6.67
CA VAL A 544 -17.30 -11.30 -6.11
C VAL A 544 -18.38 -12.39 -6.19
N ILE A 545 -18.92 -12.75 -5.03
CA ILE A 545 -20.01 -13.71 -4.84
C ILE A 545 -21.26 -13.03 -4.24
N ASP A 546 -22.42 -13.61 -4.52
CA ASP A 546 -23.76 -13.15 -4.09
C ASP A 546 -24.11 -13.56 -2.64
#